data_AF-A0A349VVH2-F1
#
_entry.id   AF-A0A349VVH2-F1
#
_cell.length_a   1.000
_cell.length_b   1.000
_cell.length_c   1.000
_cell.angle_alpha   90.00
_cell.angle_beta   90.00
_cell.angle_gamma   90.00
#
_symmetry.space_group_name_H-M   'P 1'
#
loop_
_entity.id
_entity.type
_entity.pdbx_description
1 polymer ?
#
loop_
_entity_poly.entity_id
_entity_poly.type
_entity_poly.pdbx_seq_one_letter_code
_entity_poly.pdbx_strand_id
1 'polypeptide(L)'
;MYQFSELKYVISNIRLIKADGSEIPYNVNDLDKGATVIDQAKAATLNYVLSNIPVGEYKQIKFGLGVKQEINTLDQLRFPVFYATAGANDTKMHWEWGTGYRFTKLEGFYGVDHKELSIHTGSTVNGTNGDESTYKQGVDAYRDITLNLPSIVTVGKSIPQINIRADFDKLLSGKTNTITLGAN
;
A
#
# COMPACT_ATOMS: atom_id res chain seq x y z
N MET A 1 -19.86 7.57 -15.07
CA MET A 1 -19.52 6.14 -14.94
C MET A 1 -18.01 6.01 -15.07
N TYR A 2 -17.39 5.13 -14.30
CA TYR A 2 -15.97 4.81 -14.40
C TYR A 2 -15.80 3.29 -14.25
N GLN A 3 -14.70 2.77 -14.77
CA GLN A 3 -14.33 1.37 -14.69
C GLN A 3 -12.83 1.27 -14.49
N PHE A 4 -12.39 0.53 -13.47
CA PHE A 4 -10.98 0.22 -13.27
C PHE A 4 -10.57 -0.97 -14.16
N SER A 5 -9.43 -0.84 -14.85
CA SER A 5 -8.77 -1.91 -15.60
C SER A 5 -7.56 -2.47 -14.85
N GLU A 6 -6.90 -1.66 -14.03
CA GLU A 6 -5.85 -2.10 -13.10
C GLU A 6 -6.05 -1.49 -11.73
N LEU A 7 -5.79 -2.28 -10.68
CA LEU A 7 -5.88 -1.83 -9.30
C LEU A 7 -4.79 -2.50 -8.46
N LYS A 8 -3.74 -1.74 -8.16
CA LYS A 8 -2.56 -2.21 -7.43
C LYS A 8 -2.20 -1.26 -6.31
N TYR A 9 -1.74 -1.80 -5.19
CA TYR A 9 -1.33 -0.99 -4.05
C TYR A 9 -0.35 -1.71 -3.13
N VAL A 10 0.47 -0.94 -2.43
CA VAL A 10 1.44 -1.45 -1.46
C VAL A 10 0.86 -1.38 -0.05
N ILE A 11 0.93 -2.49 0.67
CA ILE A 11 0.71 -2.56 2.11
C ILE A 11 2.04 -2.81 2.79
N SER A 12 2.37 -2.03 3.81
CA SER A 12 3.59 -2.20 4.62
C SER A 12 3.36 -1.82 6.10
N ASN A 13 4.41 -1.86 6.92
CA ASN A 13 4.38 -1.37 8.31
C ASN A 13 3.18 -1.92 9.11
N ILE A 14 2.98 -3.24 9.02
CA ILE A 14 1.89 -3.94 9.67
C ILE A 14 2.16 -3.99 11.17
N ARG A 15 1.16 -3.63 11.97
CA ARG A 15 1.18 -3.64 13.42
C ARG A 15 -0.15 -4.20 13.93
N LEU A 16 -0.09 -5.04 14.95
CA LEU A 16 -1.27 -5.62 15.59
C LEU A 16 -1.43 -4.99 16.97
N ILE A 17 -2.61 -4.51 17.30
CA ILE A 17 -2.89 -3.90 18.62
C ILE A 17 -3.59 -4.92 19.49
N LYS A 18 -2.98 -5.25 20.63
CA LYS A 18 -3.54 -6.15 21.62
C LYS A 18 -4.76 -5.55 22.32
N ALA A 19 -5.55 -6.40 22.97
CA ALA A 19 -6.70 -5.99 23.78
C ALA A 19 -6.31 -4.95 24.84
N ASP A 20 -5.14 -5.13 25.48
CA ASP A 20 -4.55 -4.21 26.47
C ASP A 20 -4.04 -2.88 25.89
N GLY A 21 -4.03 -2.72 24.57
CA GLY A 21 -3.56 -1.52 23.87
C GLY A 21 -2.08 -1.55 23.45
N SER A 22 -1.32 -2.58 23.79
CA SER A 22 0.06 -2.72 23.33
C SER A 22 0.13 -2.98 21.82
N GLU A 23 1.11 -2.35 21.17
CA GLU A 23 1.34 -2.46 19.73
C GLU A 23 2.45 -3.48 19.43
N ILE A 24 2.17 -4.43 18.56
CA ILE A 24 3.11 -5.44 18.11
C ILE A 24 3.48 -5.17 16.64
N PRO A 25 4.69 -4.63 16.37
CA PRO A 25 5.15 -4.43 15.00
C PRO A 25 5.47 -5.76 14.32
N TYR A 26 5.16 -5.87 13.03
CA TYR A 26 5.48 -7.02 12.20
C TYR A 26 6.41 -6.60 11.06
N ASN A 27 7.70 -6.94 11.18
CA ASN A 27 8.73 -6.71 10.16
C ASN A 27 8.72 -5.28 9.57
N VAL A 28 8.41 -4.26 10.39
CA VAL A 28 8.10 -2.90 9.92
C VAL A 28 9.26 -2.18 9.21
N ASN A 29 10.49 -2.67 9.34
CA ASN A 29 11.70 -2.12 8.73
C ASN A 29 12.31 -3.07 7.67
N ASP A 30 11.60 -4.15 7.32
CA ASP A 30 12.04 -5.19 6.39
C ASP A 30 10.96 -5.41 5.32
N LEU A 31 11.11 -4.79 4.15
CA LEU A 31 10.08 -4.85 3.10
C LEU A 31 9.91 -6.25 2.52
N ASP A 32 10.96 -7.06 2.50
CA ASP A 32 10.88 -8.44 1.99
C ASP A 32 9.98 -9.33 2.86
N LYS A 33 9.79 -8.96 4.15
CA LYS A 33 9.00 -9.76 5.11
C LYS A 33 7.81 -9.03 5.71
N GLY A 34 7.71 -7.72 5.54
CA GLY A 34 6.71 -6.86 6.18
C GLY A 34 5.93 -5.98 5.21
N ALA A 35 6.17 -6.12 3.91
CA ALA A 35 5.43 -5.45 2.86
C ALA A 35 4.94 -6.42 1.78
N THR A 36 3.92 -6.01 1.05
CA THR A 36 3.41 -6.74 -0.11
C THR A 36 2.80 -5.77 -1.13
N VAL A 37 2.90 -6.13 -2.40
CA VAL A 37 2.15 -5.50 -3.49
C VAL A 37 0.89 -6.32 -3.70
N ILE A 38 -0.27 -5.71 -3.45
CA ILE A 38 -1.56 -6.27 -3.79
C ILE A 38 -1.87 -5.91 -5.25
N ASP A 39 -2.16 -6.91 -6.06
CA ASP A 39 -2.64 -6.78 -7.42
C ASP A 39 -4.00 -7.48 -7.50
N GLN A 40 -5.06 -6.71 -7.68
CA GLN A 40 -6.43 -7.22 -7.62
C GLN A 40 -6.76 -8.18 -8.78
N ALA A 41 -5.96 -8.18 -9.85
CA ALA A 41 -6.07 -9.18 -10.91
C ALA A 41 -5.41 -10.52 -10.55
N LYS A 42 -4.62 -10.59 -9.47
CA LYS A 42 -3.84 -11.77 -9.07
C LYS A 42 -4.25 -12.27 -7.69
N ALA A 43 -5.04 -13.34 -7.68
CA ALA A 43 -5.52 -13.99 -6.45
C ALA A 43 -4.40 -14.35 -5.45
N ALA A 44 -3.21 -14.71 -5.94
CA ALA A 44 -2.05 -15.03 -5.11
C ALA A 44 -1.57 -13.86 -4.24
N THR A 45 -1.85 -12.62 -4.64
CA THR A 45 -1.46 -11.41 -3.89
C THR A 45 -2.52 -10.96 -2.89
N LEU A 46 -3.75 -11.47 -2.99
CA LEU A 46 -4.88 -11.06 -2.14
C LEU A 46 -4.83 -11.64 -0.73
N ASN A 47 -3.95 -12.62 -0.50
CA ASN A 47 -3.76 -13.27 0.78
C ASN A 47 -2.35 -13.00 1.28
N TYR A 48 -2.24 -12.58 2.54
CA TYR A 48 -0.95 -12.32 3.19
C TYR A 48 -0.91 -13.02 4.54
N VAL A 49 0.08 -13.90 4.72
CA VAL A 49 0.19 -14.75 5.92
C VAL A 49 1.18 -14.11 6.88
N LEU A 50 0.68 -13.71 8.05
CA LEU A 50 1.51 -13.23 9.16
C LEU A 50 1.96 -14.41 10.03
N SER A 51 3.25 -14.73 9.98
CA SER A 51 3.85 -15.81 10.77
C SER A 51 4.46 -15.30 12.08
N ASN A 52 4.58 -16.16 13.09
CA ASN A 52 5.25 -15.85 14.36
C ASN A 52 4.65 -14.67 15.13
N ILE A 53 3.33 -14.46 15.00
CA ILE A 53 2.63 -13.48 15.82
C ILE A 53 2.57 -13.98 17.26
N PRO A 54 2.92 -13.15 18.27
CA PRO A 54 2.82 -13.54 19.66
C PRO A 54 1.43 -14.03 20.05
N VAL A 55 1.36 -15.06 20.89
CA VAL A 55 0.10 -15.53 21.48
C VAL A 55 -0.55 -14.38 22.25
N GLY A 56 -1.86 -14.22 22.06
CA GLY A 56 -2.60 -13.15 22.72
C GLY A 56 -3.90 -12.79 22.01
N GLU A 57 -4.54 -11.76 22.55
CA GLU A 57 -5.80 -11.20 22.08
C GLU A 57 -5.58 -9.85 21.42
N TYR A 58 -6.13 -9.68 20.22
CA TYR A 58 -5.94 -8.51 19.38
C TYR A 58 -7.28 -7.87 19.03
N LYS A 59 -7.33 -6.54 19.06
CA LYS A 59 -8.54 -5.75 18.79
C LYS A 59 -8.46 -4.87 17.56
N GLN A 60 -7.25 -4.56 17.08
CA GLN A 60 -7.04 -3.74 15.89
C GLN A 60 -5.87 -4.26 15.06
N ILE A 61 -5.94 -3.98 13.77
CA ILE A 61 -4.80 -4.05 12.86
C ILE A 61 -4.51 -2.65 12.34
N LYS A 62 -3.23 -2.29 12.28
CA LYS A 62 -2.74 -1.04 11.73
C LYS A 62 -1.72 -1.33 10.65
N PHE A 63 -1.81 -0.66 9.52
CA PHE A 63 -0.88 -0.85 8.41
C PHE A 63 -0.72 0.43 7.61
N GLY A 64 0.38 0.52 6.86
CA GLY A 64 0.62 1.59 5.91
C GLY A 64 0.05 1.27 4.54
N LEU A 65 -0.61 2.24 3.93
CA LEU A 65 -0.75 2.32 2.48
C LEU A 65 0.48 3.03 1.93
N GLY A 66 1.33 2.28 1.22
CA GLY A 66 2.65 2.74 0.77
C GLY A 66 3.80 2.32 1.67
N VAL A 67 4.97 2.92 1.46
CA VAL A 67 6.22 2.64 2.18
C VAL A 67 6.63 3.89 2.96
N LYS A 68 7.06 3.72 4.22
CA LYS A 68 7.52 4.85 5.03
C LYS A 68 8.77 5.49 4.44
N GLN A 69 8.87 6.81 4.58
CA GLN A 69 9.96 7.62 4.02
C GLN A 69 11.35 7.06 4.34
N GLU A 70 11.61 6.65 5.58
CA GLU A 70 12.94 6.17 6.03
C GLU A 70 13.44 4.90 5.31
N ILE A 71 12.54 4.15 4.65
CA ILE A 71 12.87 2.93 3.91
C ILE A 71 12.24 2.93 2.50
N ASN A 72 11.67 4.05 2.05
CA ASN A 72 11.09 4.20 0.71
C ASN A 72 12.18 4.54 -0.31
N THR A 73 13.17 3.65 -0.39
CA THR A 73 14.25 3.70 -1.37
C THR A 73 14.20 2.44 -2.22
N LEU A 74 14.45 2.59 -3.53
CA LEU A 74 14.58 1.50 -4.50
C LEU A 74 15.90 0.72 -4.28
N ASP A 75 16.12 0.23 -3.06
CA ASP A 75 17.33 -0.45 -2.62
C ASP A 75 17.22 -1.97 -2.85
N GLN A 76 17.65 -2.41 -4.03
CA GLN A 76 17.65 -3.82 -4.42
C GLN A 76 18.56 -4.68 -3.53
N LEU A 77 19.64 -4.13 -2.97
CA LEU A 77 20.55 -4.90 -2.12
C LEU A 77 19.93 -5.18 -0.75
N ARG A 78 19.21 -4.19 -0.22
CA ARG A 78 18.56 -4.30 1.09
C ARG A 78 17.26 -5.10 1.05
N PHE A 79 16.45 -4.94 0.00
CA PHE A 79 15.14 -5.59 -0.16
C PHE A 79 14.96 -6.23 -1.55
N PRO A 80 15.78 -7.22 -1.91
CA PRO A 80 15.78 -7.80 -3.27
C PRO A 80 14.44 -8.40 -3.68
N VAL A 81 13.69 -9.01 -2.75
CA VAL A 81 12.43 -9.70 -3.07
C VAL A 81 11.32 -8.68 -3.34
N PHE A 82 11.16 -7.69 -2.45
CA PHE A 82 10.17 -6.64 -2.60
C PHE A 82 10.49 -5.75 -3.81
N TYR A 83 11.76 -5.40 -4.01
CA TYR A 83 12.22 -4.66 -5.20
C TYR A 83 11.85 -5.40 -6.48
N ALA A 84 12.17 -6.69 -6.61
CA ALA A 84 11.85 -7.46 -7.80
C ALA A 84 10.34 -7.58 -8.02
N THR A 85 9.56 -7.79 -6.95
CA THR A 85 8.10 -7.91 -7.02
C THR A 85 7.45 -6.58 -7.41
N ALA A 86 7.90 -5.46 -6.85
CA ALA A 86 7.40 -4.13 -7.16
C ALA A 86 7.85 -3.66 -8.55
N GLY A 87 9.04 -4.01 -8.99
CA GLY A 87 9.60 -3.64 -10.28
C GLY A 87 9.18 -4.51 -11.46
N ALA A 88 8.53 -5.66 -11.21
CA ALA A 88 8.11 -6.58 -12.26
C ALA A 88 7.28 -5.89 -13.34
N ASN A 89 7.41 -6.35 -14.59
CA ASN A 89 6.78 -5.73 -15.76
C ASN A 89 5.25 -5.62 -15.66
N ASP A 90 4.63 -6.50 -14.88
CA ASP A 90 3.20 -6.51 -14.67
C ASP A 90 2.77 -5.67 -13.46
N THR A 91 3.61 -5.48 -12.43
CA THR A 91 3.30 -4.61 -11.28
C THR A 91 3.63 -3.15 -11.57
N LYS A 92 4.83 -2.85 -12.08
CA LYS A 92 5.35 -1.51 -12.40
C LYS A 92 5.15 -0.51 -11.25
N MET A 93 5.50 -0.92 -10.03
CA MET A 93 5.37 -0.13 -8.79
C MET A 93 6.65 0.63 -8.42
N HIS A 94 7.63 0.77 -9.32
CA HIS A 94 8.73 1.74 -9.16
C HIS A 94 8.33 3.11 -9.72
N TRP A 95 8.75 4.19 -9.06
CA TRP A 95 8.66 5.52 -9.69
C TRP A 95 9.72 5.64 -10.78
N GLU A 96 9.28 6.04 -11.97
CA GLU A 96 10.17 6.28 -13.11
C GLU A 96 10.99 7.57 -12.96
N TRP A 97 10.55 8.48 -12.08
CA TRP A 97 11.11 9.82 -11.89
C TRP A 97 11.57 10.11 -10.45
N GLY A 98 11.64 9.09 -9.59
CA GLY A 98 12.05 9.22 -8.20
C GLY A 98 12.69 7.95 -7.67
N THR A 99 13.26 8.03 -6.47
CA THR A 99 14.02 6.94 -5.84
C THR A 99 13.18 5.98 -5.00
N GLY A 100 11.84 6.02 -5.13
CA GLY A 100 10.90 5.27 -4.28
C GLY A 100 9.84 4.46 -5.05
N TYR A 101 8.87 3.92 -4.30
CA TYR A 101 7.80 3.08 -4.84
C TYR A 101 6.51 3.85 -5.14
N ARG A 102 5.75 3.40 -6.16
CA ARG A 102 4.31 3.68 -6.28
C ARG A 102 3.62 3.06 -5.07
N PHE A 103 2.75 3.79 -4.41
CA PHE A 103 1.91 3.29 -3.32
C PHE A 103 0.58 2.77 -3.84
N THR A 104 0.03 3.42 -4.87
CA THR A 104 -1.12 2.93 -5.61
C THR A 104 -0.91 3.14 -7.10
N LYS A 105 -1.42 2.22 -7.92
CA LYS A 105 -1.54 2.33 -9.36
C LYS A 105 -2.94 1.92 -9.75
N LEU A 106 -3.75 2.88 -10.18
CA LEU A 106 -5.10 2.65 -10.66
C LEU A 106 -5.19 3.14 -12.10
N GLU A 107 -5.61 2.24 -12.99
CA GLU A 107 -5.85 2.54 -14.39
C GLU A 107 -7.31 2.22 -14.70
N GLY A 108 -7.86 2.88 -15.70
CA GLY A 108 -9.23 2.62 -16.12
C GLY A 108 -9.72 3.62 -17.14
N PHE A 109 -11.06 3.75 -17.18
CA PHE A 109 -11.75 4.66 -18.08
C PHE A 109 -12.87 5.38 -17.34
N TYR A 110 -13.21 6.58 -17.77
CA TYR A 110 -14.31 7.36 -17.23
C TYR A 110 -15.10 8.14 -18.30
N GLY A 111 -16.33 8.49 -17.95
CA GLY A 111 -17.23 9.22 -18.84
C GLY A 111 -17.81 8.36 -19.96
N VAL A 112 -18.70 8.94 -20.76
CA VAL A 112 -19.33 8.25 -21.91
C VAL A 112 -18.34 8.07 -23.06
N ASP A 113 -17.37 8.96 -23.18
CA ASP A 113 -16.34 8.95 -24.24
C ASP A 113 -15.17 8.02 -23.94
N HIS A 114 -15.23 7.21 -22.87
CA HIS A 114 -14.14 6.30 -22.45
C HIS A 114 -12.77 6.99 -22.33
N LYS A 115 -12.74 8.15 -21.67
CA LYS A 115 -11.48 8.86 -21.41
C LYS A 115 -10.61 8.04 -20.47
N GLU A 116 -9.32 7.97 -20.73
CA GLU A 116 -8.38 7.25 -19.88
C GLU A 116 -8.33 7.86 -18.47
N LEU A 117 -8.37 6.99 -17.46
CA LEU A 117 -8.16 7.30 -16.06
C LEU A 117 -6.82 6.70 -15.64
N SER A 118 -5.91 7.53 -15.16
CA SER A 118 -4.65 7.07 -14.56
C SER A 118 -4.42 7.81 -13.26
N ILE A 119 -4.40 7.07 -12.14
CA ILE A 119 -4.15 7.59 -10.80
C ILE A 119 -3.04 6.78 -10.17
N HIS A 120 -1.86 7.40 -10.07
CA HIS A 120 -0.76 6.85 -9.30
C HIS A 120 -0.49 7.73 -8.09
N THR A 121 -0.23 7.10 -6.95
CA THR A 121 0.24 7.80 -5.75
C THR A 121 1.57 7.23 -5.32
N GLY A 122 2.37 8.05 -4.64
CA GLY A 122 3.71 7.71 -4.16
C GLY A 122 4.35 8.97 -3.61
N SER A 123 5.30 8.81 -2.69
CA SER A 123 6.02 9.96 -2.16
C SER A 123 6.92 10.56 -3.25
N THR A 124 7.02 11.88 -3.29
CA THR A 124 7.82 12.59 -4.30
C THR A 124 9.17 12.99 -3.72
N VAL A 125 10.10 13.31 -4.62
CA VAL A 125 11.38 13.95 -4.27
C VAL A 125 11.44 15.33 -4.93
N ASN A 126 12.11 16.26 -4.27
CA ASN A 126 12.50 17.55 -4.81
C ASN A 126 14.00 17.56 -5.07
N GLY A 127 14.43 18.05 -6.22
CA GLY A 127 15.84 18.17 -6.56
C GLY A 127 16.04 18.42 -8.06
N THR A 128 17.28 18.39 -8.50
CA THR A 128 17.62 18.58 -9.91
C THR A 128 17.40 17.25 -10.65
N ASN A 129 16.49 17.23 -11.63
CA ASN A 129 16.21 16.04 -12.43
C ASN A 129 17.51 15.42 -12.97
N GLY A 130 17.75 14.14 -12.65
CA GLY A 130 18.94 13.40 -13.09
C GLY A 130 20.15 13.52 -12.15
N ASP A 131 20.05 14.30 -11.08
CA ASP A 131 21.08 14.38 -10.03
C ASP A 131 20.50 13.94 -8.68
N GLU A 132 20.55 12.62 -8.45
CA GLU A 132 20.04 11.98 -7.22
C GLU A 132 20.71 12.51 -5.95
N SER A 133 21.94 13.03 -6.04
CA SER A 133 22.65 13.59 -4.88
C SER A 133 21.97 14.83 -4.30
N THR A 134 21.12 15.49 -5.10
CA THR A 134 20.36 16.68 -4.70
C THR A 134 18.96 16.36 -4.18
N TYR A 135 18.52 15.10 -4.32
CA TYR A 135 17.16 14.72 -3.99
C TYR A 135 16.91 14.82 -2.49
N LYS A 136 15.86 15.55 -2.14
CA LYS A 136 15.30 15.65 -0.79
C LYS A 136 13.85 15.21 -0.83
N GLN A 137 13.34 14.76 0.32
CA GLN A 137 11.93 14.40 0.43
C GLN A 137 11.02 15.55 -0.01
N GLY A 138 10.11 15.25 -0.93
CA GLY A 138 9.00 16.12 -1.32
C GLY A 138 7.74 15.79 -0.54
N VAL A 139 6.62 15.63 -1.24
CA VAL A 139 5.34 15.27 -0.60
C VAL A 139 5.40 13.83 -0.09
N ASP A 140 5.05 13.62 1.17
CA ASP A 140 4.87 12.28 1.72
C ASP A 140 3.43 11.77 1.51
N ALA A 141 3.31 10.76 0.65
CA ALA A 141 2.04 10.14 0.33
C ALA A 141 1.69 8.97 1.27
N TYR A 142 2.57 8.60 2.21
CA TYR A 142 2.35 7.49 3.11
C TYR A 142 1.13 7.74 4.01
N ARG A 143 0.26 6.74 4.18
CA ARG A 143 -0.92 6.86 5.07
C ARG A 143 -0.99 5.67 6.01
N ASP A 144 -1.10 5.99 7.31
CA ASP A 144 -1.37 5.02 8.36
C ASP A 144 -2.88 4.75 8.44
N ILE A 145 -3.27 3.48 8.30
CA ILE A 145 -4.66 3.02 8.37
C ILE A 145 -4.81 2.14 9.61
N THR A 146 -5.77 2.48 10.46
CA THR A 146 -6.15 1.69 11.65
C THR A 146 -7.55 1.12 11.45
N LEU A 147 -7.69 -0.20 11.55
CA LEU A 147 -8.97 -0.88 11.47
C LEU A 147 -9.28 -1.56 12.81
N ASN A 148 -10.47 -1.28 13.34
CA ASN A 148 -11.03 -2.04 14.46
C ASN A 148 -11.50 -3.40 13.95
N LEU A 149 -11.10 -4.47 14.64
CA LEU A 149 -11.62 -5.80 14.37
C LEU A 149 -13.05 -5.88 14.92
N PRO A 150 -13.99 -6.53 14.19
CA PRO A 150 -15.38 -6.63 14.63
C PRO A 150 -15.55 -7.43 15.92
N SER A 151 -14.56 -8.29 16.23
CA SER A 151 -14.44 -9.03 17.48
C SER A 151 -12.96 -9.20 17.83
N ILE A 152 -12.67 -9.53 19.09
CA ILE A 152 -11.31 -9.89 19.51
C ILE A 152 -10.85 -11.13 18.72
N VAL A 153 -9.62 -11.05 18.20
CA VAL A 153 -8.94 -12.15 17.52
C VAL A 153 -7.91 -12.76 18.46
N THR A 154 -7.95 -14.09 18.64
CA THR A 154 -7.02 -14.81 19.51
C THR A 154 -5.99 -15.61 18.70
N VAL A 155 -4.72 -15.28 18.88
CA VAL A 155 -3.59 -16.04 18.32
C VAL A 155 -3.13 -17.07 19.35
N GLY A 156 -2.86 -18.31 18.90
CA GLY A 156 -2.32 -19.40 19.73
C GLY A 156 -3.25 -20.62 19.90
N LYS A 157 -4.54 -20.47 19.63
CA LYS A 157 -5.51 -21.60 19.59
C LYS A 157 -5.92 -22.01 18.18
N SER A 158 -5.85 -21.08 17.23
CA SER A 158 -6.23 -21.27 15.83
C SER A 158 -5.40 -20.34 14.94
N ILE A 159 -5.57 -20.47 13.62
CA ILE A 159 -5.03 -19.54 12.62
C ILE A 159 -6.15 -18.56 12.25
N PRO A 160 -6.22 -17.37 12.87
CA PRO A 160 -7.29 -16.42 12.59
C PRO A 160 -7.14 -15.81 11.20
N GLN A 161 -8.28 -15.53 10.56
CA GLN A 161 -8.34 -14.82 9.28
C GLN A 161 -9.03 -13.46 9.48
N ILE A 162 -8.40 -12.40 8.97
CA ILE A 162 -8.97 -11.06 8.93
C ILE A 162 -9.26 -10.73 7.47
N ASN A 163 -10.52 -10.47 7.14
CA ASN A 163 -10.93 -10.06 5.80
C ASN A 163 -11.06 -8.54 5.75
N ILE A 164 -10.21 -7.88 4.98
CA ILE A 164 -10.24 -6.44 4.76
C ILE A 164 -10.92 -6.16 3.42
N ARG A 165 -11.97 -5.33 3.46
CA ARG A 165 -12.66 -4.86 2.24
C ARG A 165 -12.25 -3.42 1.97
N ALA A 166 -11.64 -3.19 0.81
CA ALA A 166 -11.32 -1.86 0.32
C ALA A 166 -12.44 -1.41 -0.65
N ASP A 167 -13.00 -0.24 -0.39
CA ASP A 167 -14.06 0.38 -1.19
C ASP A 167 -13.45 1.49 -2.05
N PHE A 168 -13.11 1.16 -3.29
CA PHE A 168 -12.45 2.07 -4.22
C PHE A 168 -13.41 3.09 -4.84
N ASP A 169 -14.73 2.87 -4.72
CA ASP A 169 -15.70 3.85 -5.19
C ASP A 169 -15.57 5.16 -4.40
N LYS A 170 -15.13 5.07 -3.14
CA LYS A 170 -14.87 6.25 -2.31
C LYS A 170 -13.74 7.14 -2.83
N LEU A 171 -12.84 6.65 -3.67
CA LEU A 171 -11.75 7.45 -4.23
C LEU A 171 -12.27 8.46 -5.27
N LEU A 172 -13.22 8.05 -6.11
CA LEU A 172 -13.73 8.85 -7.23
C LEU A 172 -15.13 9.43 -6.97
N SER A 173 -15.86 8.87 -6.00
CA SER A 173 -17.25 9.24 -5.70
C SER A 173 -17.54 9.39 -4.21
N GLY A 174 -16.50 9.47 -3.37
CA GLY A 174 -16.64 9.73 -1.94
C GLY A 174 -17.30 11.08 -1.64
N LYS A 175 -17.81 11.25 -0.42
CA LYS A 175 -18.46 12.49 0.04
C LYS A 175 -17.49 13.62 0.43
N THR A 176 -16.19 13.33 0.51
CA THR A 176 -15.14 14.27 0.97
C THR A 176 -13.86 14.04 0.18
N ASN A 177 -13.16 15.12 -0.19
CA ASN A 177 -11.88 15.09 -0.91
C ASN A 177 -11.93 14.29 -2.24
N THR A 178 -13.07 14.36 -2.92
CA THR A 178 -13.36 13.64 -4.15
C THR A 178 -12.52 14.18 -5.30
N ILE A 179 -11.81 13.30 -6.00
CA ILE A 179 -11.20 13.66 -7.28
C ILE A 179 -12.36 13.91 -8.25
N THR A 180 -12.57 15.17 -8.63
CA THR A 180 -13.61 15.53 -9.59
C THR A 180 -13.05 15.39 -10.99
N LEU A 181 -13.63 14.49 -11.77
CA LEU A 181 -13.25 14.28 -13.17
C LEU A 181 -13.96 15.34 -14.02
N GLY A 182 -13.23 16.38 -14.43
CA GLY A 182 -13.74 17.44 -15.28
C GLY A 182 -13.63 17.09 -16.77
N ALA A 183 -14.55 17.62 -17.59
CA ALA A 183 -14.27 17.81 -19.00
C ALA A 183 -13.39 19.08 -19.11
N ASN A 184 -12.24 18.96 -19.77
CA ASN A 184 -11.47 20.15 -20.17
C ASN A 184 -12.32 21.08 -21.04
#